data_AF-A0A5P2X1N2-F1
#
_entry.id   AF-A0A5P2X1N2-F1
#
_cell.length_a   1.000
_cell.length_b   1.000
_cell.length_c   1.000
_cell.angle_alpha   90.00
_cell.angle_beta   90.00
_cell.angle_gamma   90.00
#
_symmetry.space_group_name_H-M   'P 1'
#
loop_
_entity.id
_entity.type
_entity.pdbx_description
1 polymer ?
#
loop_
_entity_poly.entity_id
_entity_poly.type
_entity_poly.pdbx_seq_one_letter_code
_entity_poly.pdbx_strand_id
1 'polypeptide(L)'
;MHQRSGEVRRRAGERPPARRRAPRPPRGLRALPAAPRAVAVFIGAVMLYGACVHVVDLVLWGFRSRAWAPTWLNAFWNSLIVFDSLSGVLLLKARRGGLYLTCLTMLADLASNLYAVYGVRHSGLGAGSVDVIVLLAFGLFVLASAPWLRRRLPTGAARRASIGMDMTNS
;
A
#
# COMPACT_ATOMS: atom_id res chain seq x y z
N MET A 1 -16.36 -76.88 21.33
CA MET A 1 -16.76 -76.35 20.01
C MET A 1 -17.61 -75.10 20.24
N HIS A 2 -17.38 -74.01 19.49
CA HIS A 2 -18.10 -72.71 19.54
C HIS A 2 -17.67 -71.63 20.56
N GLN A 3 -16.50 -71.04 20.33
CA GLN A 3 -16.23 -69.63 20.60
C GLN A 3 -15.36 -69.07 19.45
N ARG A 4 -15.95 -68.36 18.48
CA ARG A 4 -15.30 -67.43 17.52
C ARG A 4 -16.31 -67.01 16.44
N SER A 5 -17.10 -65.97 16.70
CA SER A 5 -17.85 -65.27 15.62
C SER A 5 -18.28 -63.84 15.98
N GLY A 6 -17.73 -63.24 17.05
CA GLY A 6 -18.13 -61.89 17.49
C GLY A 6 -17.25 -60.74 17.01
N GLU A 7 -15.98 -60.98 16.68
CA GLU A 7 -15.00 -59.88 16.58
C GLU A 7 -14.84 -59.26 15.18
N VAL A 8 -15.40 -59.85 14.13
CA VAL A 8 -15.16 -59.38 12.75
C VAL A 8 -15.98 -58.13 12.40
N ARG A 9 -17.02 -57.78 13.17
CA ARG A 9 -18.01 -56.74 12.78
C ARG A 9 -17.81 -55.36 13.41
N ARG A 10 -16.64 -55.07 14.00
CA ARG A 10 -16.33 -53.75 14.63
C ARG A 10 -15.32 -52.88 13.88
N ARG A 11 -14.91 -53.22 12.66
CA ARG A 11 -13.94 -52.43 11.86
C ARG A 11 -14.48 -51.86 10.54
N ALA A 12 -15.75 -51.47 10.47
CA ALA A 12 -16.37 -50.98 9.23
C ALA A 12 -16.97 -49.56 9.32
N GLY A 13 -16.56 -48.74 10.30
CA GLY A 13 -17.20 -47.43 10.54
C GLY A 13 -16.29 -46.25 10.86
N GLU A 14 -14.97 -46.44 10.99
CA GLU A 14 -14.07 -45.32 11.26
C GLU A 14 -13.76 -44.59 9.94
N ARG A 15 -14.65 -43.65 9.59
CA ARG A 15 -14.31 -42.61 8.60
C ARG A 15 -12.97 -41.99 9.03
N PRO A 16 -11.95 -41.93 8.14
CA PRO A 16 -10.70 -41.29 8.47
C PRO A 16 -10.99 -39.88 9.01
N PRO A 17 -10.37 -39.46 10.13
CA PRO A 17 -10.60 -38.12 10.66
C PRO A 17 -10.31 -37.13 9.55
N ALA A 18 -11.34 -36.35 9.17
CA ALA A 18 -11.22 -35.33 8.14
C ALA A 18 -9.99 -34.49 8.49
N ARG A 19 -8.91 -34.61 7.69
CA ARG A 19 -7.68 -33.83 7.87
C ARG A 19 -8.11 -32.36 7.93
N ARG A 20 -8.13 -31.78 9.13
CA ARG A 20 -8.36 -30.34 9.32
C ARG A 20 -7.29 -29.65 8.48
N ARG A 21 -7.69 -29.08 7.34
CA ARG A 21 -6.79 -28.27 6.52
C ARG A 21 -6.26 -27.18 7.44
N ALA A 22 -4.94 -27.19 7.67
CA ALA A 22 -4.29 -26.15 8.44
C ALA A 22 -4.69 -24.78 7.85
N PRO A 23 -5.03 -23.78 8.69
CA PRO A 23 -5.35 -22.45 8.22
C PRO A 23 -4.22 -21.95 7.31
N ARG A 24 -4.55 -21.51 6.10
CA ARG A 24 -3.53 -20.94 5.21
C ARG A 24 -2.88 -19.75 5.91
N PRO A 25 -1.54 -19.63 5.90
CA PRO A 25 -0.88 -18.51 6.53
C PRO A 25 -1.37 -17.21 5.88
N PRO A 26 -1.61 -16.15 6.68
CA PRO A 26 -2.04 -14.87 6.15
C PRO A 26 -1.00 -14.34 5.15
N ARG A 27 -1.48 -13.81 4.03
CA ARG A 27 -0.64 -13.25 2.94
C ARG A 27 -0.79 -11.73 2.89
N GLY A 28 0.27 -11.05 2.43
CA GLY A 28 0.26 -9.59 2.23
C GLY A 28 0.16 -8.84 3.55
N LEU A 29 -0.65 -7.77 3.59
CA LEU A 29 -0.82 -6.93 4.78
C LEU A 29 -1.35 -7.69 6.00
N ARG A 30 -2.10 -8.79 5.79
CA ARG A 30 -2.65 -9.59 6.90
C ARG A 30 -1.56 -10.35 7.67
N ALA A 31 -0.37 -10.50 7.09
CA ALA A 31 0.78 -11.10 7.75
C ALA A 31 1.52 -10.13 8.70
N LEU A 32 1.21 -8.83 8.61
CA LEU A 32 1.85 -7.81 9.43
C LEU A 32 1.19 -7.69 10.81
N PRO A 33 1.94 -7.29 11.84
CA PRO A 33 1.37 -6.85 13.11
C PRO A 33 0.36 -5.70 12.91
N ALA A 34 -0.56 -5.52 13.86
CA ALA A 34 -1.67 -4.56 13.74
C ALA A 34 -1.19 -3.12 13.46
N ALA A 35 -0.14 -2.66 14.15
CA ALA A 35 0.40 -1.30 14.01
C ALA A 35 0.96 -1.00 12.60
N PRO A 36 1.95 -1.74 12.04
CA PRO A 36 2.46 -1.48 10.70
C PRO A 36 1.40 -1.69 9.62
N ARG A 37 0.45 -2.59 9.85
CA ARG A 37 -0.71 -2.75 8.96
C ARG A 37 -1.57 -1.49 8.96
N ALA A 38 -1.92 -0.96 10.13
CA ALA A 38 -2.72 0.26 10.24
C ALA A 38 -2.02 1.45 9.58
N VAL A 39 -0.72 1.64 9.82
CA VAL A 39 0.08 2.69 9.18
C VAL A 39 0.12 2.54 7.66
N ALA A 40 0.38 1.34 7.15
CA ALA A 40 0.40 1.09 5.70
C ALA A 40 -0.97 1.32 5.04
N VAL A 41 -2.06 0.91 5.72
CA VAL A 41 -3.43 1.14 5.24
C VAL A 41 -3.77 2.61 5.27
N PHE A 42 -3.43 3.31 6.35
CA PHE A 42 -3.66 4.74 6.49
C PHE A 42 -2.93 5.53 5.40
N ILE A 43 -1.62 5.31 5.24
CA ILE A 43 -0.83 5.97 4.18
C ILE A 43 -1.42 5.63 2.81
N GLY A 44 -1.71 4.34 2.55
CA GLY A 44 -2.27 3.92 1.27
C GLY A 44 -3.63 4.54 0.96
N ALA A 45 -4.49 4.67 1.96
CA ALA A 45 -5.80 5.31 1.82
C ALA A 45 -5.66 6.82 1.56
N VAL A 46 -4.77 7.50 2.27
CA VAL A 46 -4.52 8.94 2.04
C VAL A 46 -3.94 9.20 0.65
N MET A 47 -3.03 8.35 0.15
CA MET A 47 -2.55 8.47 -1.25
C MET A 47 -3.71 8.32 -2.24
N LEU A 48 -4.59 7.32 -2.07
CA LEU A 48 -5.74 7.16 -2.96
C LEU A 48 -6.72 8.34 -2.87
N TYR A 49 -6.89 8.92 -1.68
CA TYR A 49 -7.66 10.14 -1.50
C TYR A 49 -7.04 11.31 -2.28
N GLY A 50 -5.71 11.49 -2.23
CA GLY A 50 -4.98 12.48 -3.04
C GLY A 50 -5.24 12.31 -4.54
N ALA A 51 -5.20 11.07 -5.03
CA ALA A 51 -5.54 10.77 -6.42
C ALA A 51 -6.98 11.21 -6.77
N CYS A 52 -7.95 10.96 -5.89
CA CYS A 52 -9.33 11.40 -6.09
C CYS A 52 -9.43 12.94 -6.12
N VAL A 53 -8.73 13.64 -5.23
CA VAL A 53 -8.69 15.11 -5.23
C VAL A 53 -8.16 15.63 -6.57
N HIS A 54 -7.06 15.07 -7.08
CA HIS A 54 -6.51 15.47 -8.37
C HIS A 54 -7.44 15.14 -9.55
N VAL A 55 -8.17 14.02 -9.50
CA VAL A 55 -9.19 13.70 -10.51
C VAL A 55 -10.34 14.70 -10.47
N VAL A 56 -10.83 15.04 -9.27
CA VAL A 56 -11.90 16.04 -9.11
C VAL A 56 -11.44 17.40 -9.64
N ASP A 57 -10.22 17.81 -9.31
CA ASP A 57 -9.62 19.05 -9.82
C ASP A 57 -9.53 19.05 -11.34
N LEU A 58 -9.12 17.93 -11.95
CA LEU A 58 -9.03 17.78 -13.40
C LEU A 58 -10.42 17.82 -14.06
N VAL A 59 -11.43 17.20 -13.46
CA VAL A 59 -12.79 17.16 -14.00
C VAL A 59 -13.48 18.51 -13.88
N LEU A 60 -13.33 19.20 -12.75
CA LEU A 60 -14.00 20.49 -12.51
C LEU A 60 -13.32 21.65 -13.23
N TRP A 61 -11.99 21.66 -13.28
CA TRP A 61 -11.22 22.83 -13.72
C TRP A 61 -10.31 22.54 -14.94
N GLY A 62 -10.34 21.30 -15.44
CA GLY A 62 -9.56 20.89 -16.60
C GLY A 62 -8.06 20.80 -16.34
N PHE A 63 -7.29 20.66 -17.43
CA PHE A 63 -5.83 20.53 -17.36
C PHE A 63 -5.13 21.78 -16.78
N ARG A 64 -5.81 22.93 -16.74
CA ARG A 64 -5.32 24.18 -16.13
C ARG A 64 -6.05 24.50 -14.83
N SER A 65 -6.29 23.47 -14.01
CA SER A 65 -6.92 23.60 -12.70
C SER A 65 -6.34 24.76 -11.89
N ARG A 66 -5.02 24.95 -11.95
CA ARG A 66 -4.34 26.13 -11.40
C ARG A 66 -3.89 27.04 -12.54
N ALA A 67 -4.78 27.93 -12.98
CA ALA A 67 -4.55 28.85 -14.11
C ALA A 67 -3.34 29.79 -13.91
N TRP A 68 -2.99 30.08 -12.66
CA TRP A 68 -1.84 30.89 -12.24
C TRP A 68 -0.51 30.10 -12.28
N ALA A 69 -0.55 28.78 -12.37
CA ALA A 69 0.63 27.94 -12.35
C ALA A 69 1.14 27.64 -13.77
N PRO A 70 2.47 27.49 -13.96
CA PRO A 70 3.04 27.07 -15.24
C PRO A 70 2.43 25.75 -15.76
N THR A 71 2.36 25.59 -17.08
CA THR A 71 1.75 24.41 -17.72
C THR A 71 2.43 23.10 -17.31
N TRP A 72 3.75 23.10 -17.15
CA TRP A 72 4.50 21.92 -16.71
C TRP A 72 4.13 21.48 -15.29
N LEU A 73 3.79 22.42 -14.42
CA LEU A 73 3.42 22.15 -13.03
C LEU A 73 2.00 21.56 -12.96
N ASN A 74 1.09 22.06 -13.78
CA ASN A 74 -0.23 21.43 -13.96
C ASN A 74 -0.13 20.02 -14.54
N ALA A 75 0.75 19.79 -15.53
CA ALA A 75 1.00 18.46 -16.06
C ALA A 75 1.54 17.51 -14.98
N PHE A 76 2.45 18.00 -14.13
CA PHE A 76 2.96 17.26 -12.99
C PHE A 76 1.85 16.88 -12.00
N TRP A 77 1.01 17.83 -11.57
CA TRP A 77 -0.09 17.54 -10.65
C TRP A 77 -1.10 16.54 -11.23
N ASN A 78 -1.38 16.59 -12.54
CA ASN A 78 -2.21 15.58 -13.18
C ASN A 78 -1.54 14.19 -13.19
N SER A 79 -0.22 14.12 -13.34
CA SER A 79 0.51 12.85 -13.26
C SER A 79 0.46 12.21 -11.87
N LEU A 80 0.25 13.02 -10.81
CA LEU A 80 0.08 12.51 -9.44
C LEU A 80 -1.11 11.56 -9.31
N ILE A 81 -2.18 11.72 -10.11
CA ILE A 81 -3.30 10.77 -10.14
C ILE A 81 -2.80 9.33 -10.31
N VAL A 82 -1.85 9.15 -11.24
CA VAL A 82 -1.27 7.83 -11.54
C VAL A 82 -0.31 7.40 -10.43
N PHE A 83 0.58 8.30 -10.00
CA PHE A 83 1.58 7.99 -8.98
C PHE A 83 0.98 7.68 -7.61
N ASP A 84 -0.05 8.42 -7.20
CA ASP A 84 -0.78 8.25 -5.96
C ASP A 84 -1.58 6.96 -5.95
N SER A 85 -2.29 6.70 -7.04
CA SER A 85 -3.01 5.44 -7.23
C SER A 85 -2.07 4.25 -7.16
N LEU A 86 -0.93 4.33 -7.87
CA LEU A 86 0.06 3.25 -7.91
C LEU A 86 0.73 3.06 -6.54
N SER A 87 1.08 4.16 -5.86
CA SER A 87 1.65 4.16 -4.51
C SER A 87 0.71 3.51 -3.51
N GLY A 88 -0.54 3.97 -3.45
CA GLY A 88 -1.56 3.43 -2.56
C GLY A 88 -1.82 1.95 -2.82
N VAL A 89 -2.05 1.56 -4.08
CA VAL A 89 -2.34 0.16 -4.44
C VAL A 89 -1.14 -0.75 -4.15
N LEU A 90 0.09 -0.34 -4.44
CA LEU A 90 1.28 -1.15 -4.18
C LEU A 90 1.56 -1.28 -2.68
N LEU A 91 1.35 -0.22 -1.90
CA LEU A 91 1.51 -0.24 -0.46
C LEU A 91 0.44 -1.13 0.20
N LEU A 92 -0.82 -1.06 -0.26
CA LEU A 92 -1.90 -1.95 0.17
C LEU A 92 -1.66 -3.42 -0.21
N LYS A 93 -0.86 -3.68 -1.25
CA LYS A 93 -0.39 -5.02 -1.61
C LYS A 93 0.83 -5.47 -0.78
N ALA A 94 1.23 -4.71 0.25
CA ALA A 94 2.41 -4.94 1.09
C ALA A 94 3.72 -5.07 0.29
N ARG A 95 3.83 -4.38 -0.85
CA ARG A 95 5.04 -4.41 -1.69
C ARG A 95 6.01 -3.32 -1.25
N ARG A 96 7.28 -3.68 -1.03
CA ARG A 96 8.34 -2.69 -0.73
C ARG A 96 8.47 -1.60 -1.80
N GLY A 97 8.27 -1.96 -3.08
CA GLY A 97 8.22 -0.99 -4.18
C GLY A 97 7.15 0.09 -3.99
N GLY A 98 6.01 -0.25 -3.38
CA GLY A 98 4.97 0.73 -3.07
C GLY A 98 5.42 1.76 -2.04
N LEU A 99 6.19 1.35 -1.04
CA LEU A 99 6.75 2.27 -0.04
C LEU A 99 7.75 3.25 -0.66
N TYR A 100 8.66 2.76 -1.51
CA TYR A 100 9.61 3.62 -2.21
C TYR A 100 8.91 4.62 -3.13
N LEU A 101 7.92 4.14 -3.90
CA LEU A 101 7.13 5.01 -4.78
C LEU A 101 6.38 6.05 -3.95
N THR A 102 5.74 5.66 -2.85
CA THR A 102 5.05 6.58 -1.94
C THR A 102 5.99 7.67 -1.44
N CYS A 103 7.20 7.32 -1.01
CA CYS A 103 8.18 8.31 -0.53
C CYS A 103 8.61 9.25 -1.66
N LEU A 104 8.86 8.73 -2.86
CA LEU A 104 9.26 9.52 -4.00
C LEU A 104 8.16 10.48 -4.45
N THR A 105 6.92 9.99 -4.56
CA THR A 105 5.74 10.78 -4.90
C THR A 105 5.52 11.88 -3.86
N MET A 106 5.62 11.55 -2.58
CA MET A 106 5.46 12.52 -1.50
C MET A 106 6.52 13.62 -1.53
N LEU A 107 7.79 13.27 -1.77
CA LEU A 107 8.87 14.26 -1.91
C LEU A 107 8.65 15.16 -3.13
N ALA A 108 8.25 14.57 -4.26
CA ALA A 108 8.01 15.32 -5.49
C ALA A 108 6.80 16.25 -5.35
N ASP A 109 5.70 15.77 -4.75
CA ASP A 109 4.52 16.57 -4.49
C ASP A 109 4.83 17.73 -3.53
N LEU A 110 5.56 17.46 -2.45
CA LEU A 110 5.99 18.48 -1.50
C LEU A 110 6.87 19.54 -2.15
N ALA A 111 7.87 19.12 -2.94
CA ALA A 111 8.75 20.03 -3.67
C ALA A 111 7.95 20.90 -4.67
N SER A 112 6.98 20.31 -5.37
CA SER A 112 6.13 21.02 -6.32
C SER A 112 5.26 22.08 -5.64
N ASN A 113 4.66 21.75 -4.48
CA ASN A 113 3.80 22.68 -3.75
C ASN A 113 4.63 23.78 -3.07
N LEU A 114 5.80 23.47 -2.54
CA LEU A 114 6.75 24.47 -2.02
C LEU A 114 7.21 25.42 -3.15
N TYR A 115 7.58 24.89 -4.31
CA TYR A 115 7.92 25.70 -5.48
C TYR A 115 6.76 26.59 -5.92
N ALA A 116 5.53 26.08 -5.88
CA ALA A 116 4.35 26.86 -6.23
C ALA A 116 4.11 28.03 -5.26
N VAL A 117 4.31 27.81 -3.96
CA VAL A 117 4.16 28.84 -2.91
C VAL A 117 5.27 29.89 -3.01
N TYR A 118 6.52 29.44 -2.99
CA TYR A 118 7.68 30.34 -2.90
C TYR A 118 8.14 30.88 -4.26
N GLY A 119 8.17 30.03 -5.28
CA GLY A 119 8.72 30.37 -6.60
C GLY A 119 7.70 31.01 -7.55
N VAL A 120 6.43 30.60 -7.49
CA VAL A 120 5.38 31.16 -8.38
C VAL A 120 4.60 32.25 -7.67
N ARG A 121 4.04 31.96 -6.49
CA ARG A 121 3.20 32.90 -5.75
C ARG A 121 3.98 33.91 -4.90
N HIS A 122 5.29 33.74 -4.74
CA HIS A 122 6.14 34.61 -3.92
C HIS A 122 5.55 34.88 -2.52
N SER A 123 4.86 33.88 -1.98
CA SER A 123 4.08 33.96 -0.74
C SER A 123 4.75 33.16 0.37
N GLY A 124 4.52 33.54 1.62
CA GLY A 124 4.97 32.76 2.79
C GLY A 124 3.93 31.71 3.24
N LEU A 125 4.31 30.86 4.20
CA LEU A 125 3.42 29.89 4.87
C LEU A 125 2.46 30.59 5.86
N GLY A 126 1.75 31.61 5.41
CA GLY A 126 0.81 32.40 6.20
C GLY A 126 -0.62 31.84 6.23
N ALA A 127 -1.56 32.65 6.71
CA ALA A 127 -3.00 32.35 6.69
C ALA A 127 -3.47 32.11 5.25
N GLY A 128 -3.78 30.86 4.91
CA GLY A 128 -4.08 30.40 3.55
C GLY A 128 -3.22 29.23 3.06
N SER A 129 -2.20 28.81 3.84
CA SER A 129 -1.32 27.68 3.50
C SER A 129 -1.68 26.37 4.21
N VAL A 130 -2.93 26.23 4.66
CA VAL A 130 -3.39 25.05 5.43
C VAL A 130 -3.13 23.76 4.67
N ASP A 131 -3.41 23.75 3.36
CA ASP A 131 -3.19 22.57 2.51
C ASP A 131 -1.70 22.15 2.48
N VAL A 132 -0.80 23.13 2.42
CA VAL A 132 0.66 22.89 2.39
C VAL A 132 1.16 22.42 3.75
N ILE A 133 0.61 22.94 4.85
CA ILE A 133 0.94 22.50 6.21
C ILE A 133 0.48 21.05 6.43
N VAL A 134 -0.74 20.71 6.00
CA VAL A 134 -1.26 19.34 6.08
C VAL A 134 -0.42 18.40 5.22
N LEU A 135 -0.05 18.81 4.01
CA LEU A 135 0.85 18.05 3.14
C LEU A 135 2.23 17.85 3.77
N LEU A 136 2.83 18.89 4.37
CA LEU A 136 4.09 18.79 5.11
C LEU A 136 4.00 17.80 6.26
N ALA A 137 2.96 17.90 7.08
CA ALA A 137 2.75 17.00 8.21
C ALA A 137 2.60 15.54 7.75
N PHE A 138 1.81 15.31 6.69
CA PHE A 138 1.66 13.97 6.12
C PHE A 138 2.96 13.45 5.50
N GLY A 139 3.69 14.30 4.77
CA GLY A 139 4.96 13.93 4.16
C GLY A 139 6.02 13.56 5.20
N LEU A 140 6.13 14.34 6.28
CA LEU A 140 7.00 14.02 7.41
C LEU A 140 6.61 12.68 8.05
N PHE A 141 5.31 12.45 8.26
CA PHE A 141 4.82 11.18 8.79
C PHE A 141 5.19 9.98 7.90
N VAL A 142 5.02 10.10 6.58
CA VAL A 142 5.39 9.07 5.61
C VAL A 142 6.90 8.78 5.67
N LEU A 143 7.73 9.82 5.61
CA LEU A 143 9.18 9.67 5.61
C LEU A 143 9.72 9.12 6.93
N ALA A 144 9.17 9.56 8.06
CA ALA A 144 9.55 9.07 9.39
C ALA A 144 9.14 7.60 9.60
N SER A 145 7.97 7.20 9.09
CA SER A 145 7.47 5.83 9.22
C SER A 145 8.09 4.86 8.21
N ALA A 146 8.65 5.35 7.09
CA ALA A 146 9.22 4.54 6.03
C ALA A 146 10.33 3.56 6.46
N PRO A 147 11.40 3.95 7.19
CA PRO A 147 12.45 3.00 7.60
C PRO A 147 11.91 1.90 8.52
N TRP A 148 10.95 2.23 9.38
CA TRP A 148 10.28 1.28 10.25
C TRP A 148 9.40 0.31 9.46
N LEU A 149 8.59 0.82 8.52
CA LEU A 149 7.70 0.01 7.70
C LEU A 149 8.47 -0.90 6.73
N ARG A 150 9.58 -0.41 6.17
CA ARG A 150 10.49 -1.18 5.31
C ARG A 150 10.99 -2.46 5.97
N ARG A 151 11.34 -2.38 7.26
CA ARG A 151 11.83 -3.53 8.04
C ARG A 151 10.75 -4.59 8.27
N ARG A 152 9.47 -4.20 8.23
CA ARG A 152 8.32 -5.09 8.47
C ARG A 152 7.70 -5.64 7.18
N LEU A 153 7.88 -4.97 6.05
CA LEU A 153 7.33 -5.42 4.76
C LEU A 153 8.11 -6.63 4.20
N PRO A 154 7.41 -7.66 3.66
CA PRO A 154 8.06 -8.84 3.08
C PRO A 154 8.98 -8.50 1.91
N THR A 155 10.18 -9.08 1.86
CA THR A 155 11.03 -9.03 0.67
C THR A 155 10.43 -9.95 -0.40
N GLY A 156 10.15 -9.43 -1.60
CA GLY A 156 9.61 -10.22 -2.71
C GLY A 156 10.45 -11.46 -3.07
N ALA A 157 11.74 -11.48 -2.69
CA ALA A 157 12.66 -12.60 -2.87
C ALA A 157 12.21 -13.89 -2.17
N ALA A 158 11.63 -13.81 -0.96
CA ALA A 158 11.17 -14.98 -0.21
C ALA A 158 10.02 -15.74 -0.93
N ARG A 159 9.30 -15.06 -1.82
CA ARG A 159 8.16 -15.62 -2.57
C ARG A 159 8.58 -16.38 -3.84
N ARG A 160 9.80 -16.14 -4.36
CA ARG A 160 10.37 -16.89 -5.49
C ARG A 160 11.09 -18.15 -5.03
N ALA A 161 11.77 -18.11 -3.88
CA ALA A 161 12.44 -19.28 -3.32
C ALA A 161 11.46 -20.44 -3.02
N SER A 162 10.25 -20.13 -2.51
CA SER A 162 9.22 -21.14 -2.26
C SER A 162 8.56 -21.72 -3.52
N ILE A 163 8.71 -21.06 -4.69
CA ILE A 163 8.16 -21.54 -5.97
C ILE A 163 9.22 -22.31 -6.74
N GLY A 164 10.50 -21.93 -6.63
CA GLY A 164 11.61 -22.66 -7.25
C GLY A 164 11.86 -24.04 -6.63
N MET A 165 11.63 -24.19 -5.32
CA MET A 165 11.88 -25.46 -4.61
C MET A 165 10.81 -26.54 -4.87
N ASP A 166 9.60 -26.14 -5.29
CA ASP A 166 8.54 -27.09 -5.68
C ASP A 166 8.74 -27.65 -7.10
N MET A 167 9.50 -27.00 -7.97
CA MET A 167 9.73 -27.46 -9.36
C MET A 167 10.95 -28.34 -9.54
N THR A 168 11.82 -28.46 -8.53
CA THR A 168 13.03 -29.31 -8.60
C THR A 168 12.85 -30.69 -7.96
N ASN A 169 11.64 -31.00 -7.47
CA ASN A 169 11.32 -32.23 -6.74
C ASN A 169 10.23 -33.07 -7.43
N SER A 170 9.99 -32.84 -8.72
CA SER A 170 9.09 -33.61 -9.58
C SER A 170 9.87 -34.33 -10.67
#